data_AF-A0A2V9B100-F1
#
_entry.id   AF-A0A2V9B100-F1
#
_cell.length_a   1.000
_cell.length_b   1.000
_cell.length_c   1.000
_cell.angle_alpha   90.00
_cell.angle_beta   90.00
_cell.angle_gamma   90.00
#
_symmetry.space_group_name_H-M   'P 1'
#
loop_
_entity.id
_entity.type
_entity.pdbx_description
1 polymer ?
#
loop_
_entity_poly.entity_id
_entity_poly.type
_entity_poly.pdbx_seq_one_letter_code
_entity_poly.pdbx_strand_id
1 'polypeptide(L)'
;ADDEIRVDHLLEQIWICGEEGKPAQSELLRVEGPAGQLPIVGAEPAARLLARMADLRLIEFNGNRNGSPANGNKSSGNGGEVRLTEDGSRRARDVVRRHRLAERLFTDTFAIEDAEAHVQACRFEHIITPELDQRICSFLGHPKTCPHGNPIPPGVCCETKPEAAK
;
A
#
# COMPACT_ATOMS: atom_id res chain seq x y z
N ALA A 1 -1.26 -10.00 13.10
CA ALA A 1 -2.44 -9.40 12.46
C ALA A 1 -2.25 -7.88 12.38
N ASP A 2 -2.40 -7.14 13.49
CA ASP A 2 -2.37 -5.67 13.46
C ASP A 2 -1.07 -5.06 12.90
N ASP A 3 0.08 -5.61 13.26
CA ASP A 3 1.37 -5.12 12.74
C ASP A 3 1.54 -5.34 11.23
N GLU A 4 0.95 -6.39 10.67
CA GLU A 4 1.03 -6.66 9.22
C GLU A 4 0.15 -5.70 8.43
N ILE A 5 -1.06 -5.42 8.93
CA ILE A 5 -1.98 -4.41 8.39
C ILE A 5 -1.29 -3.04 8.36
N ARG A 6 -0.65 -2.68 9.48
CA ARG A 6 0.09 -1.42 9.59
C ARG A 6 1.26 -1.31 8.61
N VAL A 7 1.97 -2.42 8.36
CA VAL A 7 3.02 -2.47 7.33
C VAL A 7 2.42 -2.28 5.93
N ASP A 8 1.30 -2.94 5.65
CA ASP A 8 0.61 -2.82 4.36
C ASP A 8 0.18 -1.38 4.07
N HIS A 9 -0.41 -0.67 5.06
CA HIS A 9 -0.76 0.75 4.91
C HIS A 9 0.45 1.65 4.59
N LEU A 10 1.60 1.40 5.23
CA LEU A 10 2.81 2.17 4.94
C LEU A 10 3.34 1.87 3.55
N LEU A 11 3.31 0.61 3.12
CA LEU A 11 3.71 0.20 1.77
C LEU A 11 2.83 0.85 0.70
N GLU A 12 1.53 0.89 0.92
CA GLU A 12 0.58 1.58 0.04
C GLU A 12 0.89 3.08 -0.06
N GLN A 13 1.11 3.76 1.07
CA GLN A 13 1.45 5.20 1.07
C GLN A 13 2.75 5.49 0.31
N ILE A 14 3.79 4.66 0.48
CA ILE A 14 5.06 4.82 -0.23
C ILE A 14 4.86 4.55 -1.74
N TRP A 15 4.05 3.56 -2.10
CA TRP A 15 3.71 3.27 -3.49
C TRP A 15 2.99 4.45 -4.17
N ILE A 16 1.98 5.02 -3.51
CA ILE A 16 1.21 6.16 -4.03
C ILE A 16 2.14 7.37 -4.25
N CYS A 17 3.05 7.64 -3.31
CA CYS A 17 4.07 8.67 -3.50
C CYS A 17 4.88 8.43 -4.79
N GLY A 18 5.28 7.18 -5.06
CA GLY A 18 5.97 6.79 -6.29
C GLY A 18 5.14 7.02 -7.56
N GLU A 19 3.85 6.68 -7.56
CA GLU A 19 2.94 6.94 -8.68
C GLU A 19 2.75 8.43 -8.96
N GLU A 20 2.75 9.26 -7.92
CA GLU A 20 2.68 10.72 -8.03
C GLU A 20 4.02 11.37 -8.40
N GLY A 21 5.11 10.58 -8.50
CA GLY A 21 6.47 11.09 -8.73
C GLY A 21 7.02 11.91 -7.56
N LYS A 22 6.48 11.73 -6.35
CA LYS A 22 6.87 12.44 -5.14
C LYS A 22 7.72 11.53 -4.22
N PRO A 23 8.74 12.07 -3.55
CA PRO A 23 9.48 11.30 -2.55
C PRO A 23 8.62 11.02 -1.33
N ALA A 24 8.59 9.76 -0.87
CA ALA A 24 7.90 9.40 0.37
C ALA A 24 8.72 9.89 1.58
N GLN A 25 8.23 10.91 2.29
CA GLN A 25 8.91 11.46 3.45
C GLN A 25 8.49 10.70 4.72
N SER A 26 9.44 10.13 5.46
CA SER A 26 9.16 9.31 6.66
C SER A 26 8.29 10.02 7.71
N GLU A 27 8.33 11.35 7.76
CA GLU A 27 7.60 12.20 8.71
C GLU A 27 6.14 12.42 8.30
N LEU A 28 5.80 12.20 7.03
CA LEU A 28 4.45 12.35 6.48
C LEU A 28 3.69 11.02 6.45
N LEU A 29 4.41 9.89 6.54
CA LEU A 29 3.80 8.56 6.59
C LEU A 29 3.04 8.34 7.91
N ARG A 30 1.93 7.62 7.83
CA ARG A 30 1.05 7.31 8.97
C ARG A 30 0.78 5.82 9.03
N VAL A 31 0.76 5.27 10.24
CA VAL A 31 0.56 3.84 10.49
C VAL A 31 -0.91 3.42 10.27
N GLU A 32 -1.82 4.38 10.35
CA GLU A 32 -3.25 4.22 10.11
C GLU A 32 -3.57 4.66 8.67
N GLY A 33 -4.39 3.88 7.97
CA GLY A 33 -4.94 4.24 6.67
C GLY A 33 -5.94 5.40 6.77
N PRO A 34 -6.35 6.00 5.63
CA PRO A 34 -7.23 7.18 5.62
C PRO A 34 -8.60 6.93 6.26
N ALA A 35 -9.00 5.66 6.37
CA ALA A 35 -10.27 5.21 6.95
C ALA A 35 -10.33 5.28 8.50
N GLY A 36 -9.25 5.69 9.17
CA GLY A 36 -9.14 5.77 10.64
C GLY A 36 -9.43 7.15 11.21
N GLN A 37 -10.58 7.75 10.91
CA GLN A 37 -10.93 9.05 11.51
C GLN A 37 -11.61 8.88 12.88
N LEU A 38 -10.79 8.82 13.92
CA LEU A 38 -11.10 9.40 15.24
C LEU A 38 -9.87 10.19 15.71
N PRO A 39 -10.03 11.40 16.28
CA PRO A 39 -8.90 12.17 16.76
C PRO A 39 -8.40 11.55 18.07
N ILE A 40 -7.44 10.63 17.99
CA ILE A 40 -6.78 10.10 19.19
C ILE A 40 -5.41 10.75 19.31
N VAL A 41 -5.26 11.47 20.42
CA VAL A 41 -4.00 11.98 20.95
C VAL A 41 -2.91 10.91 20.81
N GLY A 42 -1.87 11.22 20.04
CA GLY A 42 -0.66 10.40 19.91
C GLY A 42 -0.69 9.40 18.75
N ALA A 43 -0.76 9.89 17.50
CA ALA A 43 -0.43 9.06 16.35
C ALA A 43 0.95 8.42 16.58
N GLU A 44 1.00 7.09 16.66
CA GLU A 44 2.26 6.35 16.81
C GLU A 44 3.19 6.76 15.67
N PRO A 45 4.40 7.26 15.95
CA PRO A 45 5.33 7.64 14.91
C PRO A 45 5.64 6.43 14.03
N ALA A 46 5.42 6.56 12.72
CA ALA A 46 5.76 5.50 11.75
C ALA A 46 7.23 5.07 11.84
N ALA A 47 8.11 5.91 12.41
CA ALA A 47 9.53 5.67 12.61
C ALA A 47 9.88 4.27 13.16
N ARG A 48 9.18 3.77 14.19
CA ARG A 48 9.48 2.44 14.75
C ARG A 48 9.15 1.33 13.76
N LEU A 49 8.02 1.46 13.07
CA LEU A 49 7.60 0.44 12.10
C LEU A 49 8.43 0.51 10.82
N LEU A 50 8.80 1.71 10.36
CA LEU A 50 9.72 1.90 9.23
C LEU A 50 11.10 1.29 9.53
N ALA A 51 11.63 1.44 10.74
CA ALA A 51 12.88 0.78 11.13
C ALA A 51 12.76 -0.76 10.99
N ARG A 52 11.66 -1.35 11.46
CA ARG A 52 11.39 -2.78 11.30
C ARG A 52 11.20 -3.18 9.83
N MET A 53 10.53 -2.36 9.03
CA MET A 53 10.37 -2.61 7.59
C MET A 53 11.73 -2.59 6.87
N ALA A 54 12.67 -1.75 7.29
CA ALA A 54 14.03 -1.75 6.78
C ALA A 54 14.79 -3.03 7.17
N ASP A 55 14.65 -3.50 8.42
CA ASP A 55 15.23 -4.79 8.86
C ASP A 55 14.68 -5.98 8.07
N LEU A 56 13.38 -5.94 7.71
CA LEU A 56 12.71 -6.90 6.84
C LEU A 56 13.02 -6.69 5.35
N ARG A 57 13.87 -5.72 4.99
CA ARG A 57 14.24 -5.35 3.62
C ARG A 57 13.06 -5.00 2.73
N LEU A 58 11.98 -4.45 3.29
CA LEU A 58 10.85 -3.94 2.52
C LEU A 58 11.10 -2.50 2.05
N ILE A 59 11.88 -1.74 2.81
CA ILE A 59 12.22 -0.36 2.46
C ILE A 59 13.70 -0.08 2.65
N GLU A 60 14.15 1.02 2.08
CA GLU A 60 15.43 1.65 2.35
C GLU A 60 15.24 3.14 2.66
N PHE A 61 16.06 3.66 3.57
CA PHE A 61 16.14 5.10 3.81
C PHE A 61 17.19 5.70 2.89
N ASN A 62 16.78 6.67 2.08
CA ASN A 62 17.67 7.43 1.24
C ASN A 62 18.28 8.57 2.07
N GLY A 63 19.44 8.28 2.66
CA GLY A 63 20.23 9.23 3.43
C GLY A 63 21.69 9.03 3.09
N ASN A 64 22.37 10.13 2.75
CA ASN A 64 23.79 10.19 2.41
C ASN A 64 24.64 9.51 3.51
N ARG A 65 24.90 8.19 3.40
CA ARG A 65 25.84 7.46 4.27
C ARG A 65 27.27 7.77 3.84
N ASN A 66 27.67 9.03 3.98
CA ASN A 66 29.07 9.38 4.02
C ASN A 66 29.65 8.88 5.36
N GLY A 67 30.15 7.64 5.38
CA GLY A 67 31.14 7.17 6.36
C GLY A 67 30.72 6.03 7.31
N SER A 68 31.23 4.82 7.00
CA SER A 68 31.67 3.73 7.89
C SER A 68 30.69 3.04 8.88
N PRO A 69 30.80 1.71 9.09
CA PRO A 69 30.06 0.99 10.11
C PRO A 69 30.78 1.13 11.46
N ALA A 70 30.29 1.99 12.34
CA ALA A 70 30.73 2.06 13.72
C ALA A 70 29.52 1.88 14.65
N ASN A 71 29.48 0.68 15.24
CA ASN A 71 29.02 0.35 16.59
C ASN A 71 28.22 1.42 17.37
N GLY A 72 27.02 1.06 17.81
CA GLY A 72 26.35 1.71 18.94
C GLY A 72 25.19 2.63 18.58
N ASN A 73 23.99 2.23 19.05
CA ASN A 73 22.84 3.07 19.38
C ASN A 73 22.91 4.55 18.98
N LYS A 74 22.34 4.89 17.82
CA LYS A 74 21.84 6.24 17.54
C LYS A 74 20.43 6.15 16.94
N SER A 75 19.46 6.09 17.84
CA SER A 75 18.17 6.73 17.63
C SER A 75 18.41 8.23 17.46
N SER A 76 18.51 8.70 16.22
CA SER A 76 18.52 10.13 15.92
C SER A 76 17.53 10.36 14.81
N GLY A 77 16.34 10.83 15.20
CA GLY A 77 15.29 11.26 14.29
C GLY A 77 15.80 12.35 13.37
N ASN A 78 16.09 11.99 12.13
CA ASN A 78 16.09 12.88 10.99
C ASN A 78 15.23 12.20 9.95
N GLY A 79 14.18 12.88 9.51
CA GLY A 79 13.39 12.42 8.38
C GLY A 79 14.27 12.18 7.18
N GLY A 80 13.91 11.15 6.45
CA GLY A 80 14.56 10.79 5.21
C GLY A 80 13.50 10.40 4.21
N GLU A 81 13.86 10.54 2.94
CA GLU A 81 13.12 9.89 1.87
C GLU A 81 13.20 8.37 2.08
N VAL A 82 12.06 7.71 1.99
CA VAL A 82 11.92 6.26 2.07
C VAL A 82 11.63 5.73 0.66
N ARG A 83 12.27 4.62 0.29
CA ARG A 83 12.02 3.94 -0.98
C ARG A 83 11.66 2.48 -0.74
N LEU A 84 10.80 1.94 -1.60
CA LEU A 84 10.52 0.52 -1.63
C LEU A 84 11.75 -0.20 -2.20
N THR A 85 12.13 -1.30 -1.57
CA THR A 85 13.04 -2.27 -2.21
C THR A 85 12.27 -3.06 -3.27
N GLU A 86 12.94 -4.00 -3.94
CA GLU A 86 12.26 -4.96 -4.83
C GLU A 86 11.17 -5.75 -4.06
N ASP A 87 11.49 -6.25 -2.86
CA ASP A 87 10.57 -7.04 -2.03
C ASP A 87 9.40 -6.19 -1.51
N GLY A 88 9.70 -4.96 -1.08
CA GLY A 88 8.67 -4.00 -0.70
C GLY A 88 7.78 -3.61 -1.87
N SER A 89 8.34 -3.44 -3.06
CA SER A 89 7.59 -3.09 -4.27
C SER A 89 6.61 -4.19 -4.65
N ARG A 90 7.01 -5.46 -4.58
CA ARG A 90 6.10 -6.59 -4.83
C ARG A 90 4.94 -6.60 -3.84
N ARG A 91 5.23 -6.49 -2.54
CA ARG A 91 4.18 -6.48 -1.52
C ARG A 91 3.27 -5.26 -1.62
N ALA A 92 3.82 -4.07 -1.83
CA ALA A 92 3.07 -2.83 -2.01
C ALA A 92 2.14 -2.90 -3.22
N ARG A 93 2.65 -3.43 -4.35
CA ARG A 93 1.85 -3.68 -5.56
C ARG A 93 0.63 -4.56 -5.25
N ASP A 94 0.84 -5.63 -4.50
CA ASP A 94 -0.24 -6.58 -4.16
C ASP A 94 -1.27 -5.96 -3.23
N VAL A 95 -0.84 -5.17 -2.23
CA VAL A 95 -1.75 -4.41 -1.35
C VAL A 95 -2.58 -3.42 -2.16
N VAL A 96 -1.93 -2.56 -2.94
CA VAL A 96 -2.58 -1.54 -3.78
C VAL A 96 -3.55 -2.17 -4.79
N ARG A 97 -3.17 -3.31 -5.38
CA ARG A 97 -4.05 -4.07 -6.27
C ARG A 97 -5.31 -4.53 -5.54
N ARG A 98 -5.17 -5.11 -4.35
CA ARG A 98 -6.30 -5.58 -3.53
C ARG A 98 -7.20 -4.42 -3.10
N HIS A 99 -6.63 -3.31 -2.65
CA HIS A 99 -7.36 -2.08 -2.31
C HIS A 99 -8.21 -1.61 -3.48
N ARG A 100 -7.59 -1.37 -4.63
CA ARG A 100 -8.25 -0.81 -5.81
C ARG A 100 -9.29 -1.74 -6.43
N LEU A 101 -9.09 -3.05 -6.35
CA LEU A 101 -10.09 -4.04 -6.75
C LEU A 101 -11.26 -4.09 -5.77
N ALA A 102 -11.00 -3.94 -4.46
CA ALA A 102 -12.05 -3.84 -3.45
C ALA A 102 -12.89 -2.58 -3.64
N GLU A 103 -12.27 -1.42 -3.92
CA GLU A 103 -12.98 -0.19 -4.28
C GLU A 103 -13.92 -0.43 -5.46
N ARG A 104 -13.43 -1.02 -6.57
CA ARG A 104 -14.27 -1.36 -7.73
C ARG A 104 -15.40 -2.32 -7.38
N LEU A 105 -15.14 -3.34 -6.55
CA LEU A 105 -16.17 -4.27 -6.14
C LEU A 105 -17.28 -3.56 -5.36
N PHE A 106 -16.92 -2.72 -4.39
CA PHE A 106 -17.88 -1.98 -3.58
C PHE A 106 -18.68 -0.95 -4.38
N THR A 107 -18.04 -0.21 -5.29
CA THR A 107 -18.73 0.77 -6.13
C THR A 107 -19.58 0.11 -7.21
N ASP A 108 -19.01 -0.81 -7.98
CA ASP A 108 -19.66 -1.32 -9.20
C ASP A 108 -20.75 -2.35 -8.91
N THR A 109 -20.57 -3.17 -7.86
CA THR A 109 -21.47 -4.30 -7.56
C THR A 109 -22.47 -3.93 -6.47
N PHE A 110 -22.03 -3.22 -5.45
CA PHE A 110 -22.87 -2.88 -4.28
C PHE A 110 -23.40 -1.45 -4.30
N ALA A 111 -23.00 -0.62 -5.28
CA ALA A 111 -23.41 0.77 -5.40
C ALA A 111 -23.18 1.59 -4.11
N ILE A 112 -22.06 1.32 -3.44
CA ILE A 112 -21.62 2.06 -2.25
C ILE A 112 -20.95 3.36 -2.69
N GLU A 113 -21.29 4.46 -2.04
CA GLU A 113 -20.69 5.79 -2.25
C GLU A 113 -19.17 5.79 -2.00
N ASP A 114 -18.42 6.55 -2.80
CA ASP A 114 -16.96 6.54 -2.87
C ASP A 114 -16.25 6.57 -1.50
N ALA A 115 -16.67 7.47 -0.60
CA ALA A 115 -16.03 7.62 0.71
C ALA A 115 -16.22 6.37 1.60
N GLU A 116 -17.40 5.78 1.56
CA GLU A 116 -17.69 4.54 2.31
C GLU A 116 -17.03 3.34 1.63
N ALA A 117 -17.00 3.29 0.30
CA ALA A 117 -16.33 2.25 -0.47
C ALA A 117 -14.83 2.21 -0.13
N HIS A 118 -14.17 3.36 0.02
CA HIS A 118 -12.78 3.44 0.45
C HIS A 118 -12.57 2.88 1.87
N VAL A 119 -13.42 3.23 2.81
CA VAL A 119 -13.35 2.72 4.20
C VAL A 119 -13.50 1.20 4.24
N GLN A 120 -14.45 0.66 3.47
CA GLN A 120 -14.67 -0.78 3.38
C GLN A 120 -13.51 -1.48 2.64
N ALA A 121 -13.00 -0.89 1.55
CA ALA A 121 -11.88 -1.42 0.78
C ALA A 121 -10.61 -1.54 1.62
N CYS A 122 -10.26 -0.50 2.39
CA CYS A 122 -9.12 -0.47 3.30
C CYS A 122 -9.16 -1.61 4.33
N ARG A 123 -10.35 -2.03 4.78
CA ARG A 123 -10.48 -3.20 5.68
C ARG A 123 -10.45 -4.52 4.91
N PHE A 124 -11.07 -4.54 3.73
CA PHE A 124 -11.27 -5.74 2.95
C PHE A 124 -9.99 -6.23 2.26
N GLU A 125 -9.09 -5.34 1.87
CA GLU A 125 -7.84 -5.69 1.18
C GLU A 125 -6.96 -6.69 1.95
N HIS A 126 -6.98 -6.62 3.28
CA HIS A 126 -6.15 -7.46 4.14
C HIS A 126 -6.69 -8.88 4.29
N ILE A 127 -7.95 -9.12 3.91
CA ILE A 127 -8.54 -10.46 3.87
C ILE A 127 -8.59 -11.04 2.46
N ILE A 128 -8.29 -10.25 1.43
CA ILE A 128 -8.19 -10.74 0.07
C ILE A 128 -6.88 -11.53 -0.10
N THR A 129 -7.02 -12.84 -0.34
CA THR A 129 -5.90 -13.72 -0.74
C THR A 129 -5.48 -13.46 -2.19
N PRO A 130 -4.24 -13.80 -2.59
CA PRO A 130 -3.78 -13.66 -3.98
C PRO A 130 -4.73 -14.31 -4.99
N GLU A 131 -5.22 -15.52 -4.72
CA GLU A 131 -6.15 -16.24 -5.60
C GLU A 131 -7.50 -15.52 -5.73
N LEU A 132 -7.94 -14.89 -4.65
CA LEU A 132 -9.20 -14.15 -4.62
C LEU A 132 -9.11 -12.84 -5.39
N ASP A 133 -7.97 -12.12 -5.34
CA ASP A 133 -7.79 -10.91 -6.14
C ASP A 133 -7.89 -11.21 -7.64
N GLN A 134 -7.39 -12.37 -8.10
CA GLN A 134 -7.46 -12.78 -9.50
C GLN A 134 -8.91 -13.00 -9.93
N ARG A 135 -9.70 -13.63 -9.06
CA ARG A 135 -11.14 -13.89 -9.28
C ARG A 135 -11.95 -12.61 -9.25
N ILE A 136 -11.70 -11.71 -8.30
CA ILE A 136 -12.36 -10.39 -8.25
C ILE A 136 -12.04 -9.61 -9.54
N CYS A 137 -10.77 -9.56 -9.94
CA CYS A 137 -10.36 -8.88 -11.17
C CYS A 137 -11.06 -9.46 -12.40
N SER A 138 -11.17 -10.79 -12.50
CA SER A 138 -11.85 -11.46 -13.62
C SER A 138 -13.37 -11.21 -13.60
N PHE A 139 -13.99 -11.30 -12.43
CA PHE A 139 -15.42 -11.01 -12.22
C PHE A 139 -15.78 -9.59 -12.65
N LEU A 140 -14.93 -8.62 -12.34
CA LEU A 140 -15.09 -7.21 -12.73
C LEU A 140 -14.69 -6.92 -14.20
N GLY A 141 -14.36 -7.94 -15.01
CA GLY A 141 -14.01 -7.77 -16.42
C GLY A 141 -12.59 -7.27 -16.69
N HIS A 142 -11.69 -7.37 -15.70
CA HIS A 142 -10.32 -6.85 -15.69
C HIS A 142 -10.25 -5.32 -15.81
N PRO A 143 -10.81 -4.57 -14.84
CA PRO A 143 -10.75 -3.12 -14.81
C PRO A 143 -9.29 -2.64 -14.80
N LYS A 144 -9.03 -1.51 -15.47
CA LYS A 144 -7.69 -0.92 -15.57
C LYS A 144 -7.42 0.16 -14.53
N THR A 145 -8.47 0.75 -13.97
CA THR A 145 -8.40 1.81 -12.97
C THR A 145 -9.40 1.55 -11.86
N CYS A 146 -9.12 2.07 -10.66
CA CYS A 146 -10.11 2.16 -9.58
C CYS A 146 -11.12 3.29 -9.85
N PRO A 147 -12.18 3.45 -9.04
CA PRO A 147 -13.16 4.53 -9.20
C PRO A 147 -12.54 5.94 -9.22
N HIS A 148 -11.43 6.12 -8.51
CA HIS A 148 -10.67 7.37 -8.40
C HIS A 148 -9.74 7.64 -9.60
N GLY A 149 -9.70 6.75 -10.60
CA GLY A 149 -8.84 6.89 -11.78
C GLY A 149 -7.42 6.35 -11.62
N ASN A 150 -7.03 5.86 -10.44
CA ASN A 150 -5.70 5.30 -10.22
C ASN A 150 -5.56 3.92 -10.88
N PRO A 151 -4.40 3.60 -11.49
CA PRO A 151 -4.22 2.35 -12.24
C PRO A 151 -4.29 1.12 -11.34
N ILE A 152 -4.94 0.04 -11.75
CA ILE A 152 -4.92 -1.22 -11.00
C ILE A 152 -3.68 -2.01 -11.45
N PRO A 153 -2.71 -2.33 -10.58
CA PRO A 153 -1.58 -3.14 -10.96
C PRO A 153 -2.04 -4.48 -11.55
N PRO A 154 -1.54 -4.93 -12.72
CA PRO A 154 -2.02 -6.16 -13.33
C PRO A 154 -1.57 -7.40 -12.52
N GLY A 155 -2.41 -8.42 -12.51
CA GLY A 155 -2.11 -9.75 -11.97
C GLY A 155 -2.10 -10.79 -13.09
N VAL A 156 -1.80 -12.04 -12.74
CA VAL A 156 -1.70 -13.16 -13.69
C VAL A 156 -2.95 -13.31 -14.57
N CYS A 157 -4.15 -13.10 -14.01
CA CYS A 157 -5.40 -13.20 -14.76
C CYS A 157 -5.50 -12.17 -15.91
N CYS A 158 -4.76 -11.05 -15.83
CA CYS A 158 -4.71 -10.04 -16.88
C CYS A 158 -3.84 -10.45 -18.07
N GLU A 159 -2.93 -11.42 -17.90
CA GLU A 159 -2.01 -11.90 -18.93
C GLU A 159 -2.65 -13.04 -19.75
N THR A 160 -3.50 -13.84 -19.11
CA THR A 160 -4.10 -15.04 -19.71
C THR A 160 -5.48 -14.78 -20.34
N LYS A 161 -5.83 -13.53 -20.62
CA LYS A 161 -7.17 -13.19 -21.13
C LYS A 161 -7.45 -13.96 -22.43
N PRO A 162 -8.48 -14.83 -22.51
CA PRO A 162 -9.10 -15.10 -23.80
C PRO A 162 -9.70 -13.78 -24.27
N GLU A 163 -9.62 -13.48 -25.57
CA GLU A 163 -10.32 -12.33 -26.15
C GLU A 163 -11.77 -12.33 -25.66
N ALA A 164 -12.22 -11.20 -25.11
CA ALA A 164 -13.56 -11.05 -24.57
C ALA A 164 -14.58 -11.49 -25.64
N ALA A 165 -15.46 -12.44 -25.28
CA ALA A 165 -16.63 -12.75 -26.08
C ALA A 165 -17.41 -11.43 -26.31
N LYS A 166 -17.50 -11.04 -27.59
CA LYS A 166 -18.32 -9.94 -28.08
C LYS A 166 -19.80 -10.20 -27.86
#